data_AF-X0Y3L2-F1
#
_entry.id   AF-X0Y3L2-F1
#
_cell.length_a   1.000
_cell.length_b   1.000
_cell.length_c   1.000
_cell.angle_alpha   90.00
_cell.angle_beta   90.00
_cell.angle_gamma   90.00
#
_symmetry.space_group_name_H-M   'P 1'
#
loop_
_entity.id
_entity.type
_entity.pdbx_description
1 polymer ?
#
loop_
_entity_poly.entity_id
_entity_poly.type
_entity_poly.pdbx_seq_one_letter_code
_entity_poly.pdbx_strand_id
1 'polypeptide(L)'
;MDSYGWLSILPPLLAIFLAIKTKHVYLSLTLGIWLGWTIMNNWNPLTGAIQTVDALVGVFANADSTRVVLFSAMIGAIITFTQYSGGMKGFINWVVGRGLVKTRKSAGLLALFLGFIIFIEANICVLVSGAVSRPIFDKMRISREKLAYILDSTSAPKCIIIPLNAWGAY
;
A
#
# COMPACT_ATOMS: atom_id res chain seq x y z
N MET A 1 25.31 11.78 24.10
CA MET A 1 24.10 11.49 23.30
C MET A 1 23.14 12.62 23.57
N ASP A 2 23.33 13.74 22.88
CA ASP A 2 22.37 14.83 22.98
C ASP A 2 21.09 14.35 22.30
N SER A 3 20.07 14.12 23.11
CA SER A 3 18.77 13.69 22.61
C SER A 3 18.25 14.83 21.73
N TYR A 4 18.14 14.58 20.43
CA TYR A 4 17.53 15.51 19.47
C TYR A 4 16.10 15.93 19.87
N GLY A 5 15.53 15.37 20.95
CA GLY A 5 14.38 15.91 21.66
C GLY A 5 13.21 16.18 20.72
N TRP A 6 12.68 17.40 20.77
CA TRP A 6 11.58 17.84 19.91
C TRP A 6 11.92 17.89 18.42
N LEU A 7 13.19 18.05 18.04
CA LEU A 7 13.62 18.10 16.63
C LEU A 7 13.42 16.75 15.92
N SER A 8 13.39 15.64 16.65
CA SER A 8 13.14 14.31 16.07
C SER A 8 11.71 14.12 15.56
N ILE A 9 10.75 14.92 16.05
CA ILE A 9 9.33 14.86 15.69
C ILE A 9 9.05 15.71 14.43
N LEU A 10 9.92 16.68 14.16
CA LEU A 10 9.76 17.62 13.06
C LEU A 10 9.71 16.94 11.67
N PRO A 11 10.60 15.99 11.31
CA PRO A 11 10.56 15.34 10.01
C PRO A 11 9.28 14.52 9.77
N PRO A 12 8.80 13.66 10.70
CA PRO A 12 7.52 12.96 10.54
C PRO A 12 6.31 13.91 10.43
N LEU A 13 6.25 14.96 11.26
CA LEU A 13 5.15 15.95 11.21
C LEU A 13 5.11 16.67 9.87
N LEU A 14 6.28 17.10 9.38
CA LEU A 14 6.40 17.76 8.09
C LEU A 14 5.99 16.81 6.96
N ALA A 15 6.42 15.55 6.98
CA ALA A 15 6.03 14.56 5.99
C ALA A 15 4.50 14.35 5.97
N ILE A 16 3.85 14.22 7.13
CA ILE A 16 2.39 14.07 7.22
C ILE A 16 1.67 15.31 6.69
N PHE A 17 2.09 16.49 7.14
CA PHE A 17 1.49 17.76 6.72
C PHE A 17 1.61 17.96 5.21
N LEU A 18 2.81 17.74 4.65
CA LEU A 18 3.04 17.83 3.22
C LEU A 18 2.26 16.77 2.46
N ALA A 19 2.13 15.54 2.96
CA ALA A 19 1.37 14.49 2.29
C ALA A 19 -0.11 14.87 2.16
N ILE A 20 -0.69 15.47 3.19
CA ILE A 20 -2.08 15.94 3.17
C ILE A 20 -2.24 17.13 2.23
N LYS A 21 -1.34 18.12 2.30
CA LYS A 21 -1.43 19.36 1.50
C LYS A 21 -1.14 19.13 0.02
N THR A 22 -0.06 18.41 -0.28
CA THR A 22 0.40 18.19 -1.66
C THR A 22 -0.32 17.02 -2.35
N LYS A 23 -0.96 16.13 -1.57
CA LYS A 23 -1.53 14.86 -2.05
C LYS A 23 -0.49 13.98 -2.79
N HIS A 24 0.80 14.23 -2.57
CA HIS A 24 1.92 13.50 -3.16
C HIS A 24 2.77 12.88 -2.04
N VAL A 25 2.42 11.64 -1.68
CA VAL A 25 3.07 10.91 -0.57
C VAL A 25 4.57 10.74 -0.80
N TYR A 26 4.99 10.37 -2.02
CA TYR A 26 6.40 10.14 -2.35
C TYR A 26 7.26 11.38 -2.12
N LEU A 27 6.86 12.53 -2.66
CA LEU A 27 7.57 13.80 -2.47
C LEU A 27 7.62 14.19 -0.99
N SER A 28 6.51 13.99 -0.28
CA SER A 28 6.40 14.36 1.14
C SER A 28 7.30 13.51 2.04
N LEU A 29 7.40 12.21 1.77
CA LEU A 29 8.31 11.30 2.47
C LEU A 29 9.78 11.65 2.18
N THR A 30 10.14 11.89 0.93
CA THR A 30 11.52 12.27 0.56
C THR A 30 11.93 13.59 1.23
N LEU A 31 11.05 14.58 1.27
CA LEU A 31 11.31 15.85 1.97
C LEU A 31 11.43 15.67 3.48
N GLY A 32 10.65 14.78 4.08
CA GLY A 32 10.79 14.40 5.49
C GLY A 32 12.15 13.77 5.78
N ILE A 33 12.58 12.79 4.98
CA ILE A 33 13.90 12.15 5.14
C ILE A 33 15.03 13.17 4.96
N TRP A 34 14.90 14.05 3.95
CA TRP A 34 15.86 15.13 3.71
C TRP A 34 15.98 16.10 4.88
N LEU A 35 14.85 16.47 5.48
CA LEU A 35 14.84 17.32 6.66
C LEU A 35 15.48 16.62 7.87
N GLY A 36 15.22 15.32 8.04
CA GLY A 36 15.85 14.51 9.09
C GLY A 36 17.37 14.49 8.97
N TRP A 37 17.90 14.19 7.78
CA TRP A 37 19.35 14.22 7.55
C TRP A 37 19.94 15.63 7.62
N THR A 38 19.21 16.67 7.19
CA THR A 38 19.66 18.06 7.32
C THR A 38 19.84 18.45 8.79
N ILE A 39 18.92 18.05 9.68
CA ILE A 39 19.03 18.27 11.13
C ILE A 39 20.26 17.54 11.70
N MET A 40 20.49 16.30 11.27
CA MET A 40 21.64 15.50 11.73
C MET A 40 23.00 16.05 11.28
N ASN A 41 23.05 16.83 10.20
CA ASN A 41 24.29 17.43 9.68
C ASN A 41 24.43 18.92 10.01
N ASN A 42 24.04 19.33 11.23
CA ASN A 42 24.15 20.73 11.67
C ASN A 42 23.45 21.73 10.72
N TRP A 43 22.26 21.40 10.23
CA TRP A 43 21.47 22.23 9.32
C TRP A 43 22.11 22.51 7.95
N ASN A 44 23.03 21.66 7.50
CA ASN A 44 23.59 21.77 6.16
C ASN A 44 22.72 21.01 5.13
N PRO A 45 22.00 21.73 4.24
CA PRO A 45 21.04 21.13 3.31
C PRO A 45 21.71 20.33 2.19
N LEU A 46 22.94 20.71 1.79
CA LEU A 46 23.69 20.03 0.73
C LEU A 46 24.16 18.66 1.19
N THR A 47 24.76 18.59 2.39
CA THR A 47 25.17 17.30 2.97
C THR A 47 23.97 16.45 3.34
N GLY A 48 22.88 17.07 3.80
CA GLY A 48 21.62 16.38 4.07
C GLY A 48 21.02 15.74 2.82
N ALA A 49 21.10 16.40 1.65
CA ALA A 49 20.65 15.84 0.38
C ALA A 49 21.49 14.63 -0.06
N ILE A 50 22.81 14.72 0.04
CA ILE A 50 23.72 13.61 -0.28
C ILE A 50 23.40 12.40 0.61
N GLN A 51 23.31 12.61 1.93
CA GLN A 51 23.02 11.52 2.87
C GLN A 51 21.61 10.96 2.72
N THR A 52 20.65 11.75 2.23
CA THR A 52 19.32 11.24 1.88
C THR A 52 19.40 10.24 0.73
N VAL A 53 20.18 10.56 -0.30
CA VAL A 53 20.41 9.64 -1.42
C VAL A 53 21.16 8.40 -0.95
N ASP A 54 22.22 8.57 -0.15
CA ASP A 54 22.98 7.44 0.41
C ASP A 54 22.10 6.54 1.28
N ALA A 55 21.19 7.12 2.08
CA ALA A 55 20.26 6.35 2.89
C ALA A 55 19.26 5.55 2.03
N LEU A 56 18.75 6.14 0.94
CA LEU A 56 17.87 5.44 0.00
C LEU A 56 18.59 4.27 -0.68
N VAL A 57 19.84 4.45 -1.08
CA VAL A 57 20.68 3.37 -1.63
C VAL A 57 21.02 2.33 -0.56
N GLY A 58 21.27 2.79 0.67
CA GLY A 58 21.60 1.95 1.83
C GLY A 58 20.49 0.97 2.21
N VAL A 59 19.22 1.26 1.88
CA VAL A 59 18.11 0.30 2.03
C VAL A 59 18.42 -1.01 1.31
N PHE A 60 19.08 -0.95 0.14
CA PHE A 60 19.41 -2.14 -0.64
C PHE A 60 20.58 -2.96 -0.07
N ALA A 61 21.35 -2.40 0.88
CA ALA A 61 22.43 -3.12 1.55
C ALA A 61 21.90 -4.15 2.56
N ASN A 62 20.70 -3.94 3.10
CA ASN A 62 20.05 -4.90 3.99
C ASN A 62 19.29 -5.96 3.18
N ALA A 63 19.68 -7.23 3.31
CA ALA A 63 19.07 -8.34 2.61
C ALA A 63 17.54 -8.43 2.85
N ASP A 64 17.07 -8.15 4.06
CA ASP A 64 15.64 -8.25 4.39
C ASP A 64 14.84 -7.12 3.76
N SER A 65 15.35 -5.88 3.84
CA SER A 65 14.72 -4.73 3.16
C SER A 65 14.69 -4.92 1.64
N THR A 66 15.77 -5.43 1.04
CA THR A 66 15.84 -5.74 -0.39
C THR A 66 14.86 -6.82 -0.80
N ARG A 67 14.73 -7.90 0.00
CA ARG A 67 13.72 -8.96 -0.24
C ARG A 67 12.32 -8.39 -0.25
N VAL A 68 11.97 -7.51 0.69
CA VAL A 68 10.65 -6.85 0.75
C VAL A 68 10.41 -6.01 -0.50
N VAL A 69 11.37 -5.17 -0.91
CA VAL A 69 11.23 -4.33 -2.11
C VAL A 69 11.03 -5.18 -3.37
N LEU A 70 11.83 -6.23 -3.54
CA LEU A 70 11.71 -7.14 -4.69
C LEU A 70 10.37 -7.88 -4.68
N PHE A 71 9.94 -8.38 -3.53
CA PHE A 71 8.66 -9.08 -3.39
C PHE A 71 7.47 -8.17 -3.72
N SER A 72 7.46 -6.95 -3.18
CA SER A 72 6.43 -5.95 -3.50
C SER A 72 6.41 -5.60 -5.00
N ALA A 73 7.59 -5.47 -5.63
CA ALA A 73 7.70 -5.19 -7.05
C ALA A 73 7.16 -6.35 -7.92
N MET A 74 7.50 -7.60 -7.58
CA MET A 74 7.00 -8.79 -8.29
C MET A 74 5.47 -8.89 -8.23
N ILE A 75 4.89 -8.60 -7.07
CA ILE A 75 3.44 -8.66 -6.93
C ILE A 75 2.75 -7.52 -7.69
N GLY A 76 3.33 -6.32 -7.65
CA GLY A 76 2.90 -5.22 -8.53
C GLY A 76 2.90 -5.62 -10.00
N ALA A 77 3.94 -6.33 -10.46
CA ALA A 77 4.02 -6.84 -11.82
C ALA A 77 2.93 -7.87 -12.15
N ILE A 78 2.68 -8.86 -11.26
CA ILE A 78 1.61 -9.86 -11.44
C ILE A 78 0.23 -9.20 -11.52
N ILE A 79 -0.04 -8.22 -10.64
CA ILE A 79 -1.30 -7.48 -10.64
C ILE A 79 -1.45 -6.73 -11.96
N THR A 80 -0.42 -5.98 -12.37
CA THR A 80 -0.43 -5.20 -13.62
C THR A 80 -0.61 -6.09 -14.83
N PHE A 81 0.09 -7.22 -14.88
CA PHE A 81 -0.04 -8.23 -15.94
C PHE A 81 -1.45 -8.82 -16.00
N THR A 82 -2.05 -9.14 -14.86
CA THR A 82 -3.43 -9.67 -14.78
C THR A 82 -4.48 -8.63 -15.20
N GLN A 83 -4.22 -7.35 -14.94
CA GLN A 83 -5.06 -6.26 -15.41
C GLN A 83 -4.94 -6.03 -16.92
N TYR A 84 -3.71 -6.02 -17.45
CA TYR A 84 -3.43 -5.78 -18.87
C TYR A 84 -3.86 -6.94 -19.78
N SER A 85 -3.65 -8.19 -19.34
CA SER A 85 -4.10 -9.39 -20.06
C SER A 85 -5.63 -9.50 -20.18
N GLY A 86 -6.39 -8.62 -19.53
CA GLY A 86 -7.85 -8.67 -19.52
C GLY A 86 -8.42 -9.82 -18.70
N GLY A 87 -7.57 -10.63 -18.03
CA GLY A 87 -8.00 -11.74 -17.18
C GLY A 87 -8.96 -11.29 -16.08
N MET A 88 -8.71 -10.10 -15.53
CA MET A 88 -9.62 -9.49 -14.56
C MET A 88 -11.00 -9.17 -15.15
N LYS A 89 -11.06 -8.56 -16.34
CA LYS A 89 -12.33 -8.27 -17.05
C LYS A 89 -13.06 -9.57 -17.45
N GLY A 90 -12.31 -10.59 -17.88
CA GLY A 90 -12.85 -11.92 -18.22
C GLY A 90 -13.45 -12.62 -17.00
N PHE A 91 -12.75 -12.60 -15.86
CA PHE A 91 -13.25 -13.13 -14.60
C PHE A 91 -14.54 -12.42 -14.16
N ILE A 92 -14.58 -11.09 -14.26
CA ILE A 92 -15.78 -10.30 -13.94
C ILE A 92 -16.95 -10.68 -14.85
N ASN A 93 -16.73 -10.78 -16.16
CA ASN A 93 -17.78 -11.17 -17.09
C ASN A 93 -18.27 -12.61 -16.84
N TRP A 94 -17.38 -13.51 -16.44
CA TRP A 94 -17.74 -14.88 -16.07
C TRP A 94 -18.57 -14.93 -14.77
N VAL A 95 -18.15 -14.22 -13.73
CA VAL A 95 -18.88 -14.16 -12.44
C VAL A 95 -20.26 -13.51 -12.60
N VAL A 96 -20.34 -12.41 -13.36
CA VAL A 96 -21.61 -11.72 -13.63
C VAL A 96 -22.48 -12.56 -14.56
N GLY A 97 -21.91 -13.18 -15.60
CA GLY A 97 -22.61 -14.05 -16.54
C GLY A 97 -23.19 -15.31 -15.90
N ARG A 98 -22.55 -15.83 -14.84
CA ARG A 98 -23.11 -16.93 -14.02
C ARG A 98 -24.16 -16.50 -13.00
N GLY A 99 -24.46 -15.20 -12.90
CA GLY A 99 -25.46 -14.69 -11.97
C GLY A 99 -25.07 -14.83 -10.49
N LEU A 100 -23.78 -14.99 -10.18
CA LEU A 100 -23.27 -15.03 -8.80
C LEU A 100 -23.38 -13.65 -8.12
N VAL A 101 -23.35 -12.57 -8.91
CA VAL A 101 -23.46 -11.20 -8.43
C VAL A 101 -24.71 -10.53 -9.02
N LYS A 102 -25.87 -10.85 -8.44
CA LYS A 102 -27.17 -10.25 -8.84
C LYS A 102 -27.55 -9.01 -8.03
N THR A 103 -26.99 -8.80 -6.84
CA THR A 103 -27.41 -7.74 -5.92
C THR A 103 -26.23 -6.95 -5.36
N ARG A 104 -26.50 -5.71 -4.91
CA ARG A 104 -25.48 -4.87 -4.24
C ARG A 104 -24.88 -5.55 -3.01
N LYS A 105 -25.66 -6.40 -2.32
CA LYS A 105 -25.19 -7.21 -1.18
C LYS A 105 -24.22 -8.30 -1.61
N SER A 106 -24.51 -9.03 -2.69
CA SER A 106 -23.62 -10.09 -3.17
C SER A 106 -22.31 -9.54 -3.76
N ALA A 107 -22.31 -8.35 -4.35
CA ALA A 107 -21.09 -7.65 -4.76
C ALA A 107 -20.19 -7.32 -3.55
N GLY A 108 -20.77 -6.83 -2.45
CA GLY A 108 -20.04 -6.57 -1.21
C GLY A 108 -19.50 -7.84 -0.55
N LEU A 109 -20.28 -8.93 -0.53
CA LEU A 109 -19.84 -10.23 -0.03
C LEU A 109 -18.71 -10.82 -0.85
N LEU A 110 -18.73 -10.67 -2.19
CA LEU A 110 -17.65 -11.12 -3.06
C LEU A 110 -16.36 -10.35 -2.78
N ALA A 111 -16.43 -9.03 -2.60
CA ALA A 111 -15.27 -8.21 -2.22
C ALA A 111 -14.72 -8.61 -0.84
N LEU A 112 -15.60 -8.89 0.13
CA LEU A 112 -15.22 -9.38 1.45
C LEU A 112 -14.53 -10.76 1.36
N PHE A 113 -15.08 -11.67 0.56
CA PHE A 113 -14.56 -13.02 0.37
C PHE A 113 -13.21 -13.03 -0.36
N LEU A 114 -13.08 -12.25 -1.43
CA LEU A 114 -11.79 -12.01 -2.12
C LEU A 114 -10.77 -11.40 -1.17
N GLY A 115 -11.20 -10.45 -0.35
CA GLY A 115 -10.40 -9.89 0.72
C GLY A 115 -9.93 -10.98 1.69
N PHE A 116 -10.79 -11.91 2.11
CA PHE A 116 -10.45 -12.93 3.09
C PHE A 116 -9.50 -14.02 2.53
N ILE A 117 -9.66 -14.41 1.26
CA ILE A 117 -8.84 -15.44 0.61
C ILE A 117 -7.40 -14.98 0.38
N ILE A 118 -7.20 -13.68 0.10
CA ILE A 118 -5.87 -13.14 -0.21
C ILE A 118 -5.24 -12.64 1.11
N PHE A 119 -4.59 -13.53 1.86
CA PHE A 119 -4.07 -13.24 3.20
C PHE A 119 -2.53 -13.01 3.28
N ILE A 120 -1.88 -12.74 2.15
CA ILE A 120 -0.41 -12.59 2.06
C ILE A 120 0.08 -11.37 2.87
N GLU A 121 -0.37 -10.17 2.53
CA GLU A 121 -0.01 -8.90 3.16
C GLU A 121 -1.17 -7.91 3.00
N ALA A 122 -1.35 -7.01 3.97
CA ALA A 122 -2.47 -6.06 3.97
C ALA A 122 -2.49 -5.18 2.70
N ASN A 123 -1.33 -4.67 2.26
CA ASN A 123 -1.23 -3.81 1.08
C ASN A 123 -1.59 -4.56 -0.21
N ILE A 124 -1.01 -5.76 -0.38
CA ILE A 124 -1.24 -6.61 -1.54
C ILE A 124 -2.71 -7.03 -1.59
N CYS A 125 -3.28 -7.39 -0.45
CA CYS A 125 -4.68 -7.77 -0.41
C CYS A 125 -5.58 -6.62 -0.88
N VAL A 126 -5.40 -5.40 -0.34
CA VAL A 126 -6.21 -4.23 -0.75
C VAL A 126 -6.04 -3.94 -2.24
N LEU A 127 -4.81 -4.05 -2.77
CA LEU A 127 -4.53 -3.82 -4.19
C LEU A 127 -5.22 -4.85 -5.09
N VAL A 128 -5.06 -6.15 -4.81
CA VAL A 128 -5.63 -7.23 -5.64
C VAL A 128 -7.16 -7.24 -5.52
N SER A 129 -7.69 -7.26 -4.30
CA SER A 129 -9.13 -7.30 -4.06
C SER A 129 -9.83 -6.04 -4.56
N GLY A 130 -9.18 -4.88 -4.45
CA GLY A 130 -9.63 -3.61 -5.03
C GLY A 130 -9.64 -3.65 -6.54
N ALA A 131 -8.57 -4.12 -7.17
CA ALA A 131 -8.52 -4.29 -8.62
C ALA A 131 -9.67 -5.18 -9.14
N VAL A 132 -9.92 -6.32 -8.48
CA VAL A 132 -10.98 -7.26 -8.88
C VAL A 132 -12.39 -6.73 -8.60
N SER A 133 -12.59 -6.07 -7.45
CA SER A 133 -13.93 -5.64 -7.00
C SER A 133 -14.36 -4.30 -7.57
N ARG A 134 -13.42 -3.42 -7.93
CA ARG A 134 -13.69 -2.06 -8.42
C ARG A 134 -14.60 -2.05 -9.66
N PRO A 135 -14.38 -2.86 -10.70
CA PRO A 135 -15.27 -2.86 -11.86
C PRO A 135 -16.68 -3.40 -11.56
N ILE A 136 -16.80 -4.32 -10.60
CA ILE A 136 -18.09 -4.87 -10.16
C ILE A 136 -18.89 -3.80 -9.43
N PHE A 137 -18.25 -3.07 -8.51
CA PHE A 137 -18.86 -1.95 -7.81
C PHE A 137 -19.27 -0.82 -8.76
N ASP A 138 -18.42 -0.50 -9.74
CA ASP A 138 -18.70 0.49 -10.76
C ASP A 138 -19.91 0.08 -11.63
N LYS A 139 -20.00 -1.19 -12.05
CA LYS A 139 -21.16 -1.72 -12.81
C LYS A 139 -22.46 -1.72 -12.01
N MET A 140 -22.38 -1.96 -10.70
CA MET A 140 -23.53 -1.98 -9.78
C MET A 140 -23.91 -0.60 -9.23
N ARG A 141 -23.23 0.46 -9.67
CA ARG A 141 -23.37 1.85 -9.18
C ARG A 141 -23.28 1.93 -7.65
N ILE A 142 -22.27 1.28 -7.08
CA ILE A 142 -21.94 1.35 -5.64
C ILE A 142 -20.79 2.34 -5.46
N SER A 143 -20.82 3.11 -4.37
CA SER A 143 -19.82 4.14 -4.10
C SER A 143 -18.41 3.55 -3.89
N ARG A 144 -17.39 4.26 -4.38
CA ARG A 144 -15.98 3.83 -4.28
C ARG A 144 -15.49 3.90 -2.83
N GLU A 145 -16.05 4.81 -2.06
CA GLU A 145 -15.81 5.01 -0.63
C GLU A 145 -16.25 3.77 0.17
N LYS A 146 -17.39 3.17 -0.20
CA LYS A 146 -17.85 1.94 0.44
C LYS A 146 -16.95 0.75 0.10
N LEU A 147 -16.46 0.67 -1.14
CA LEU A 147 -15.48 -0.34 -1.52
C LEU A 147 -14.20 -0.17 -0.69
N ALA A 148 -13.64 1.04 -0.64
CA ALA A 148 -12.44 1.34 0.13
C ALA A 148 -12.62 0.96 1.61
N TYR A 149 -13.77 1.31 2.22
CA TYR A 149 -14.08 0.95 3.60
C TYR A 149 -14.12 -0.57 3.84
N ILE A 150 -14.77 -1.32 2.95
CA ILE A 150 -14.83 -2.80 3.06
C ILE A 150 -13.42 -3.39 2.93
N LEU A 151 -12.64 -2.95 1.95
CA LEU A 151 -11.31 -3.49 1.70
C LEU A 151 -10.34 -3.18 2.85
N ASP A 152 -10.36 -1.96 3.36
CA ASP A 152 -9.51 -1.52 4.46
C ASP A 152 -9.86 -2.25 5.76
N SER A 153 -11.15 -2.27 6.11
CA SER A 153 -11.66 -2.95 7.30
C SER A 153 -11.45 -4.47 7.27
N THR A 154 -11.32 -5.08 6.09
CA THR A 154 -11.10 -6.54 5.95
C THR A 154 -9.60 -6.87 5.82
N SER A 155 -8.74 -5.90 5.52
CA SER A 155 -7.31 -6.18 5.23
C SER A 155 -6.41 -6.11 6.44
N ALA A 156 -6.60 -5.14 7.34
CA ALA A 156 -5.81 -5.08 8.55
C ALA A 156 -6.12 -6.22 9.56
N PRO A 157 -7.39 -6.53 9.91
CA PRO A 157 -7.69 -7.49 10.97
C PRO A 157 -7.35 -8.93 10.58
N LYS A 158 -7.60 -9.33 9.33
CA LYS A 158 -7.33 -10.70 8.88
C LYS A 158 -5.84 -11.01 8.90
N CYS A 159 -5.00 -10.03 8.52
CA CYS A 159 -3.56 -10.23 8.49
C CYS A 159 -3.10 -10.49 9.92
N ILE A 160 -3.59 -9.74 10.90
CA ILE A 160 -3.23 -9.98 12.31
C ILE A 160 -3.71 -11.35 12.83
N ILE A 161 -4.86 -11.85 12.36
CA ILE A 161 -5.45 -13.13 12.83
C ILE A 161 -4.81 -14.37 12.18
N ILE A 162 -4.38 -14.28 10.92
CA ILE A 162 -3.81 -15.42 10.19
C ILE A 162 -2.27 -15.38 10.31
N PRO A 163 -1.66 -16.27 11.10
CA PRO A 163 -0.20 -16.28 11.33
C PRO A 163 0.61 -16.67 10.08
N LEU A 164 -0.06 -17.16 9.02
CA LEU A 164 0.52 -17.43 7.70
C LEU A 164 0.50 -16.18 6.82
N ASN A 165 0.97 -15.06 7.33
CA ASN A 165 1.08 -13.81 6.57
C ASN A 165 2.56 -13.37 6.49
N ALA A 166 2.87 -12.38 5.66
CA ALA A 166 4.23 -11.84 5.52
C ALA A 166 4.81 -11.22 6.81
N TRP A 167 4.00 -10.99 7.84
CA TRP A 167 4.41 -10.44 9.14
C TRP A 167 4.70 -11.52 10.21
N GLY A 168 4.13 -12.72 10.07
CA GLY A 168 4.25 -13.84 11.01
C GLY A 168 5.42 -14.77 10.70
N ALA A 169 6.05 -14.61 9.54
CA ALA A 169 7.33 -15.24 9.21
C ALA A 169 8.49 -14.37 9.71
N TYR A 170 8.59 -14.23 11.03
CA TYR A 170 9.79 -13.77 11.72
C TYR A 170 10.30 -14.89 12.63
#